data_AF-A0AA38J6P5-F1
#
_entry.id   AF-A0AA38J6P5-F1
#
_cell.length_a   1.000
_cell.length_b   1.000
_cell.length_c   1.000
_cell.angle_alpha   90.00
_cell.angle_beta   90.00
_cell.angle_gamma   90.00
#
_symmetry.space_group_name_H-M   'P 1'
#
loop_
_entity.id
_entity.type
_entity.pdbx_description
1 polymer ?
#
loop_
_entity_poly.entity_id
_entity_poly.type
_entity_poly.pdbx_seq_one_letter_code
_entity_poly.pdbx_strand_id
1 'polypeptide(L)'
;MASPLWSPAGETAAQLWYERSILAGLFLGAIGFGVHATLFFQASRSLYIHRNKGHNRLFLAYVIVVFLLSNIGNATNIRFGEMVFIDYRDYPGGPGAYFVEQSTALAAVLCNNVYICLSWFQDGLLLYRFWIIFGKRRIYLGLPVLMFTASITLSCLLIAMLSRPTLTLWSEISFL
;
A
#
# COMPACT_ATOMS: atom_id res chain seq x y z
N MET A 1 -1.27 35.26 -13.67
CA MET A 1 -2.40 35.62 -12.79
C MET A 1 -1.85 35.60 -11.37
N ALA A 2 -1.99 36.69 -10.61
CA ALA A 2 -1.58 36.70 -9.22
C ALA A 2 -2.37 35.62 -8.46
N SER A 3 -1.67 34.83 -7.65
CA SER A 3 -2.30 33.78 -6.87
C SER A 3 -3.24 34.43 -5.84
N PRO A 4 -4.45 33.87 -5.60
CA PRO A 4 -5.40 34.48 -4.69
C PRO A 4 -4.82 34.55 -3.26
N LEU A 5 -5.24 35.54 -2.46
CA LEU A 5 -4.66 35.83 -1.12
C LEU A 5 -4.64 34.61 -0.17
N TRP A 6 -5.55 33.65 -0.38
CA TRP A 6 -5.70 32.44 0.44
C TRP A 6 -4.90 31.23 -0.08
N SER A 7 -4.26 31.35 -1.25
CA SER A 7 -3.40 30.28 -1.77
C SER A 7 -2.07 30.25 -1.03
N PRO A 8 -1.45 29.06 -0.88
CA PRO A 8 -0.11 28.95 -0.29
C PRO A 8 0.87 29.88 -0.99
N ALA A 9 1.52 30.75 -0.22
CA ALA A 9 2.44 31.74 -0.76
C ALA A 9 3.75 31.07 -1.19
N GLY A 10 4.24 31.39 -2.39
CA GLY A 10 5.54 30.91 -2.87
C GLY A 10 5.51 29.56 -3.61
N GLU A 11 4.33 28.98 -3.86
CA GLU A 11 4.21 27.73 -4.62
C GLU A 11 3.79 27.96 -6.09
N THR A 12 4.45 27.24 -6.98
CA THR A 12 4.13 27.23 -8.41
C THR A 12 2.89 26.37 -8.70
N ALA A 13 2.24 26.61 -9.84
CA ALA A 13 1.10 25.80 -10.28
C ALA A 13 1.44 24.31 -10.43
N ALA A 14 2.68 23.98 -10.80
CA ALA A 14 3.16 22.61 -10.90
C ALA A 14 3.26 21.92 -9.53
N GLN A 15 3.80 22.61 -8.52
CA GLN A 15 3.86 22.09 -7.14
C GLN A 15 2.46 21.83 -6.58
N LEU A 16 1.53 22.78 -6.75
CA LEU A 16 0.14 22.59 -6.33
C LEU A 16 -0.54 21.42 -7.05
N TRP A 17 -0.24 21.21 -8.33
CA TRP A 17 -0.75 20.05 -9.06
C TRP A 17 -0.20 18.73 -8.50
N TYR A 18 1.10 18.68 -8.22
CA TYR A 18 1.75 17.51 -7.63
C TYR A 18 1.18 17.17 -6.25
N GLU A 19 1.02 18.17 -5.38
CA GLU A 19 0.40 18.03 -4.06
C GLU A 19 -1.04 17.51 -4.13
N ARG A 20 -1.84 18.04 -5.07
CA ARG A 20 -3.20 17.56 -5.32
C ARG A 20 -3.21 16.11 -5.79
N SER A 21 -2.25 15.71 -6.62
CA SER A 21 -2.11 14.34 -7.10
C SER A 21 -1.76 13.37 -5.96
N ILE A 22 -0.85 13.76 -5.06
CA ILE A 22 -0.54 12.99 -3.84
C ILE A 22 -1.80 12.83 -2.98
N LEU A 23 -2.53 13.94 -2.74
CA LEU A 23 -3.75 13.92 -1.94
C LEU A 23 -4.85 13.05 -2.59
N ALA A 24 -5.01 13.13 -3.90
CA ALA A 24 -5.93 12.25 -4.63
C ALA A 24 -5.54 10.77 -4.48
N GLY A 25 -4.23 10.46 -4.54
CA GLY A 25 -3.71 9.12 -4.27
C GLY A 25 -4.06 8.60 -2.88
N LEU A 26 -3.95 9.44 -1.84
CA LEU A 26 -4.35 9.11 -0.47
C LEU A 26 -5.84 8.71 -0.40
N PHE A 27 -6.73 9.50 -1.02
CA PHE A 27 -8.16 9.19 -1.03
C PHE A 27 -8.50 7.95 -1.85
N LEU A 28 -7.86 7.74 -3.00
CA LEU A 28 -8.02 6.53 -3.79
C LEU A 28 -7.59 5.29 -2.99
N GLY A 29 -6.51 5.40 -2.22
CA GLY A 29 -6.09 4.36 -1.28
C GLY A 29 -7.16 4.05 -0.22
N ALA A 30 -7.75 5.06 0.39
CA ALA A 30 -8.81 4.90 1.38
C ALA A 30 -10.08 4.26 0.79
N ILE A 31 -10.46 4.62 -0.45
CA ILE A 31 -11.58 3.99 -1.17
C ILE A 31 -11.27 2.50 -1.43
N GLY A 32 -10.06 2.19 -1.88
CA GLY A 32 -9.60 0.82 -2.09
C GLY A 32 -9.63 0.00 -0.79
N PHE A 33 -9.21 0.60 0.33
CA PHE A 33 -9.33 0.00 1.66
C PHE A 33 -10.80 -0.27 2.03
N GLY A 34 -11.73 0.64 1.72
CA GLY A 34 -13.17 0.43 1.93
C GLY A 34 -13.68 -0.82 1.22
N VAL A 35 -13.32 -1.01 -0.06
CA VAL A 35 -13.65 -2.23 -0.81
C VAL A 35 -13.04 -3.46 -0.12
N HIS A 36 -11.77 -3.40 0.27
CA HIS A 36 -11.10 -4.49 0.99
C HIS A 36 -11.82 -4.85 2.31
N ALA A 37 -12.25 -3.86 3.08
CA ALA A 37 -13.00 -4.07 4.32
C ALA A 37 -14.35 -4.77 4.07
N THR A 38 -15.09 -4.37 3.04
CA THR A 38 -16.35 -5.04 2.69
C THR A 38 -16.14 -6.52 2.32
N LEU A 39 -15.07 -6.83 1.58
CA LEU A 39 -14.70 -8.20 1.23
C LEU A 39 -14.31 -9.01 2.46
N PHE A 40 -13.58 -8.41 3.41
CA PHE A 40 -13.24 -9.02 4.68
C PHE A 40 -14.49 -9.45 5.45
N PHE A 41 -15.49 -8.56 5.61
CA PHE A 41 -16.72 -8.89 6.34
C PHE A 41 -17.53 -9.98 5.64
N GLN A 42 -17.68 -9.90 4.31
CA GLN A 42 -18.39 -10.91 3.53
C GLN A 42 -17.70 -12.29 3.60
N ALA A 43 -16.37 -12.33 3.43
CA ALA A 43 -15.59 -13.54 3.53
C ALA A 43 -15.67 -14.13 4.94
N SER A 44 -15.43 -13.32 5.98
CA SER A 44 -15.46 -13.77 7.38
C SER A 44 -16.82 -14.34 7.75
N ARG A 45 -17.92 -13.70 7.35
CA ARG A 45 -19.29 -14.21 7.56
C ARG A 45 -19.49 -15.56 6.85
N SER A 46 -19.07 -15.68 5.60
CA SER A 46 -19.20 -16.93 4.83
C SER A 46 -18.43 -18.08 5.48
N LEU A 47 -17.18 -17.84 5.89
CA LEU A 47 -16.34 -18.84 6.56
C LEU A 47 -16.83 -19.22 7.95
N TYR A 48 -17.41 -18.26 8.68
CA TYR A 48 -17.99 -18.50 10.00
C TYR A 48 -19.25 -19.38 9.93
N ILE A 49 -20.15 -19.12 8.97
CA ILE A 49 -21.38 -19.90 8.78
C ILE A 49 -21.05 -21.34 8.36
N HIS A 50 -20.07 -21.54 7.47
CA HIS A 50 -19.70 -22.87 6.97
C HIS A 50 -18.57 -23.53 7.78
N ARG A 51 -18.38 -23.17 9.05
CA ARG A 51 -17.22 -23.53 9.90
C ARG A 51 -16.99 -25.04 10.14
N ASN A 52 -17.86 -25.93 9.65
CA ASN A 52 -17.81 -27.37 9.92
C ASN A 52 -16.55 -28.12 9.42
N LYS A 53 -15.58 -27.44 8.78
CA LYS A 53 -14.30 -28.04 8.33
C LYS A 53 -13.12 -27.31 8.95
N GLY A 54 -12.11 -28.05 9.44
CA GLY A 54 -10.89 -27.50 10.02
C GLY A 54 -10.17 -26.47 9.13
N HIS A 55 -10.17 -26.70 7.81
CA HIS A 55 -9.64 -25.77 6.81
C HIS A 55 -10.25 -24.37 6.86
N ASN A 56 -11.55 -24.25 7.21
CA ASN A 56 -12.23 -22.95 7.25
C ASN A 56 -11.77 -22.09 8.44
N ARG A 57 -11.26 -22.70 9.52
CA ARG A 57 -10.66 -21.95 10.64
C ARG A 57 -9.30 -21.34 10.24
N LEU A 58 -8.50 -22.07 9.46
CA LEU A 58 -7.23 -21.56 8.95
C LEU A 58 -7.43 -20.40 7.99
N PHE A 59 -8.38 -20.51 7.05
CA PHE A 59 -8.70 -19.39 6.15
C PHE A 59 -9.32 -18.20 6.89
N LEU A 60 -10.09 -18.41 7.95
CA LEU A 60 -10.60 -17.31 8.76
C LEU A 60 -9.45 -16.56 9.46
N ALA A 61 -8.52 -17.29 10.08
CA ALA A 61 -7.32 -16.69 10.69
C ALA A 61 -6.50 -15.93 9.64
N TYR A 62 -6.34 -16.50 8.45
CA TYR A 62 -5.65 -15.86 7.32
C TYR A 62 -6.28 -14.53 6.92
N VAL A 63 -7.60 -14.51 6.72
CA VAL A 63 -8.35 -13.30 6.31
C VAL A 63 -8.30 -12.23 7.41
N ILE A 64 -8.29 -12.62 8.68
CA ILE A 64 -8.08 -11.69 9.81
C ILE A 64 -6.68 -11.06 9.77
N VAL A 65 -5.63 -11.86 9.57
CA VAL A 65 -4.25 -11.34 9.49
C VAL A 65 -4.12 -10.35 8.33
N VAL A 66 -4.61 -10.71 7.14
CA VAL A 66 -4.61 -9.82 5.96
C VAL A 66 -5.34 -8.51 6.24
N PHE A 67 -6.48 -8.57 6.91
CA PHE A 67 -7.26 -7.37 7.26
C PHE A 67 -6.53 -6.48 8.28
N LEU A 68 -5.89 -7.07 9.30
CA LEU A 68 -5.10 -6.32 10.27
C LEU A 68 -3.91 -5.62 9.62
N LEU A 69 -3.18 -6.30 8.73
CA LEU A 69 -2.10 -5.69 7.94
C LEU A 69 -2.63 -4.52 7.11
N SER A 70 -3.73 -4.72 6.38
CA SER A 70 -4.34 -3.66 5.58
C SER A 70 -4.74 -2.44 6.41
N ASN A 71 -5.26 -2.67 7.63
CA ASN A 71 -5.63 -1.60 8.54
C ASN A 71 -4.41 -0.81 9.05
N ILE A 72 -3.30 -1.49 9.38
CA ILE A 72 -2.04 -0.84 9.77
C ILE A 72 -1.48 -0.01 8.60
N GLY A 73 -1.47 -0.58 7.39
CA GLY A 73 -1.03 0.12 6.18
C GLY A 73 -1.86 1.38 5.92
N ASN A 74 -3.18 1.28 6.02
CA ASN A 74 -4.07 2.42 5.81
C ASN A 74 -3.92 3.49 6.90
N ALA A 75 -3.82 3.10 8.17
CA ALA A 75 -3.64 4.03 9.28
C ALA A 75 -2.30 4.80 9.19
N THR A 76 -1.23 4.11 8.82
CA THR A 76 0.10 4.72 8.63
C THR A 76 0.15 5.62 7.40
N ASN A 77 -0.57 5.26 6.33
CA ASN A 77 -0.73 6.13 5.15
C ASN A 77 -1.47 7.42 5.50
N ILE A 78 -2.59 7.33 6.23
CA ILE A 78 -3.32 8.52 6.72
C ILE A 78 -2.42 9.37 7.61
N ARG A 79 -1.69 8.77 8.55
CA ARG A 79 -0.77 9.50 9.42
C ARG A 79 0.34 10.21 8.65
N PHE A 80 0.87 9.58 7.60
CA PHE A 80 1.86 10.24 6.73
C PHE A 80 1.23 11.39 5.93
N GLY A 81 -0.01 11.23 5.45
CA GLY A 81 -0.78 12.31 4.83
C GLY A 81 -1.03 13.50 5.75
N GLU A 82 -1.37 13.26 7.02
CA GLU A 82 -1.48 14.31 8.05
C GLU A 82 -0.17 15.07 8.21
N MET A 83 0.96 14.35 8.27
CA MET A 83 2.26 14.99 8.39
C MET A 83 2.59 15.86 7.17
N VAL A 84 2.31 15.37 5.97
CA VAL A 84 2.56 16.07 4.70
C VAL A 84 1.71 17.33 4.56
N PHE A 85 0.39 17.23 4.78
CA PHE A 85 -0.55 18.29 4.43
C PHE A 85 -0.99 19.17 5.60
N ILE A 86 -0.83 18.70 6.85
CA ILE A 86 -1.29 19.41 8.05
C ILE A 86 -0.12 19.80 8.94
N ASP A 87 0.64 18.82 9.48
CA ASP A 87 1.64 19.09 10.52
C ASP A 87 2.84 19.88 9.97
N TYR A 88 3.28 19.58 8.74
CA TYR A 88 4.48 20.17 8.12
C TYR A 88 4.20 20.81 6.77
N ARG A 89 3.03 21.44 6.62
CA ARG A 89 2.61 22.13 5.39
C ARG A 89 3.62 23.19 4.93
N ASP A 90 4.29 23.86 5.86
CA ASP A 90 5.25 24.95 5.60
C ASP A 90 6.71 24.45 5.52
N TYR A 91 6.92 23.16 5.29
CA TYR A 91 8.26 22.59 5.09
C TYR A 91 8.98 23.28 3.91
N PRO A 92 10.32 23.46 3.95
CA PRO A 92 11.06 24.04 2.84
C PRO A 92 10.80 23.30 1.52
N GLY A 93 10.30 24.00 0.51
CA GLY A 93 9.91 23.40 -0.78
C GLY A 93 8.47 22.88 -0.85
N GLY A 94 7.71 23.00 0.24
CA GLY A 94 6.29 22.64 0.34
C GLY A 94 6.05 21.16 0.69
N PRO A 95 4.77 20.75 0.80
CA PRO A 95 4.36 19.38 1.12
C PRO A 95 4.90 18.34 0.15
N GLY A 96 5.01 18.69 -1.14
CA GLY A 96 5.60 17.80 -2.14
C GLY A 96 7.06 17.46 -1.81
N ALA A 97 7.84 18.44 -1.35
CA ALA A 97 9.22 18.22 -0.92
C ALA A 97 9.27 17.38 0.37
N TYR A 98 8.40 17.66 1.35
CA TYR A 98 8.30 16.84 2.56
C TYR A 98 7.99 15.37 2.24
N PHE A 99 7.04 15.12 1.34
CA PHE A 99 6.67 13.76 0.92
C PHE A 99 7.87 12.96 0.39
N VAL A 100 8.73 13.60 -0.41
CA VAL A 100 9.92 12.98 -1.01
C VAL A 100 11.05 12.83 0.01
N GLU A 101 11.39 13.91 0.70
CA GLU A 101 12.54 13.97 1.62
C GLU A 101 12.31 13.17 2.90
N GLN A 102 11.07 13.15 3.40
CA GLN A 102 10.69 12.41 4.61
C GLN A 102 10.07 11.05 4.31
N SER A 103 10.34 10.50 3.13
CA SER A 103 9.88 9.16 2.74
C SER A 103 10.49 8.03 3.58
N THR A 104 11.56 8.28 4.33
CA THR A 104 12.11 7.35 5.33
C THR A 104 11.55 7.55 6.74
N ALA A 105 10.61 8.48 6.94
CA ALA A 105 9.91 8.60 8.21
C ALA A 105 9.19 7.29 8.54
N LEU A 106 9.07 6.99 9.85
CA LEU A 106 8.52 5.72 10.32
C LEU A 106 7.15 5.41 9.70
N ALA A 107 6.26 6.41 9.59
CA ALA A 107 4.93 6.22 9.00
C ALA A 107 5.00 5.83 7.52
N ALA A 108 5.88 6.45 6.72
CA ALA A 108 6.04 6.15 5.31
C ALA A 108 6.66 4.76 5.09
N VAL A 109 7.73 4.44 5.82
CA VAL A 109 8.40 3.13 5.75
C VAL A 109 7.45 2.02 6.18
N LEU A 110 6.72 2.21 7.28
CA LEU A 110 5.78 1.22 7.78
C LEU A 110 4.60 1.03 6.81
N CYS A 111 4.04 2.11 6.28
CA CYS A 111 3.00 2.07 5.25
C CYS A 111 3.44 1.21 4.07
N ASN A 112 4.56 1.55 3.45
CA ASN A 112 5.04 0.86 2.27
C ASN A 112 5.36 -0.63 2.56
N ASN A 113 6.09 -0.91 3.63
CA ASN A 113 6.49 -2.28 3.95
C ASN A 113 5.29 -3.17 4.27
N VAL A 114 4.29 -2.64 4.97
CA VAL A 114 3.06 -3.38 5.28
C VAL A 114 2.26 -3.66 4.02
N TYR A 115 2.13 -2.70 3.10
CA TYR A 115 1.44 -2.94 1.83
C TYR A 115 2.18 -3.92 0.91
N ILE A 116 3.51 -3.93 0.91
CA ILE A 116 4.30 -4.94 0.21
C ILE A 116 4.07 -6.34 0.82
N CYS A 117 4.11 -6.46 2.15
CA CYS A 117 3.80 -7.74 2.80
C CYS A 117 2.37 -8.18 2.49
N LEU A 118 1.41 -7.25 2.47
CA LEU A 118 0.02 -7.51 2.14
C LEU A 118 -0.14 -8.06 0.72
N SER A 119 0.60 -7.54 -0.27
CA SER A 119 0.54 -8.04 -1.64
C SER A 119 1.03 -9.49 -1.74
N TRP A 120 2.05 -9.89 -0.96
CA TRP A 120 2.51 -11.28 -0.91
C TRP A 120 1.42 -12.24 -0.42
N PHE A 121 0.65 -11.84 0.59
CA PHE A 121 -0.50 -12.63 1.04
C PHE A 121 -1.60 -12.67 -0.05
N GLN A 122 -1.87 -11.57 -0.74
CA GLN A 122 -2.88 -11.57 -1.80
C GLN A 122 -2.49 -12.50 -2.95
N ASP A 123 -1.24 -12.41 -3.41
CA ASP A 123 -0.70 -13.25 -4.48
C ASP A 123 -0.62 -14.73 -4.06
N GLY A 124 -0.21 -15.01 -2.83
CA GLY A 124 -0.20 -16.37 -2.29
C GLY A 124 -1.60 -17.02 -2.30
N LEU A 125 -2.64 -16.25 -1.97
CA LEU A 125 -4.03 -16.72 -2.06
C LEU A 125 -4.47 -16.96 -3.50
N LEU A 126 -4.09 -16.08 -4.43
CA LEU A 126 -4.36 -16.27 -5.86
C LEU A 126 -3.69 -17.53 -6.41
N LEU A 127 -2.43 -17.77 -6.01
CA LEU A 127 -1.68 -18.97 -6.41
C LEU A 127 -2.32 -20.24 -5.86
N TYR A 128 -2.80 -20.23 -4.61
CA TYR A 128 -3.58 -21.33 -4.05
C TYR A 128 -4.88 -21.58 -4.83
N ARG A 129 -5.63 -20.52 -5.18
CA ARG A 129 -6.85 -20.64 -5.98
C ARG A 129 -6.56 -21.19 -7.38
N PHE A 130 -5.49 -20.70 -8.01
CA PHE A 130 -5.03 -21.19 -9.30
C PHE A 130 -4.74 -22.70 -9.25
N TRP A 131 -4.02 -23.16 -8.23
CA TRP A 131 -3.74 -24.59 -8.05
C TRP A 131 -5.01 -25.45 -7.91
N ILE A 132 -6.03 -24.96 -7.20
CA ILE A 132 -7.31 -25.67 -7.10
C ILE A 132 -8.03 -25.74 -8.44
N ILE A 133 -8.11 -24.63 -9.18
CA ILE A 133 -8.84 -24.53 -10.45
C ILE A 133 -8.26 -25.52 -11.48
N PHE A 134 -6.94 -25.66 -11.55
CA PHE A 134 -6.26 -26.58 -12.46
C PHE A 134 -6.19 -28.04 -11.94
N GLY A 135 -7.07 -28.41 -11.00
CA GLY A 135 -7.17 -29.79 -10.52
C GLY A 135 -5.92 -30.30 -9.81
N LYS A 136 -5.20 -29.40 -9.13
CA LYS A 136 -3.97 -29.68 -8.39
C LYS A 136 -2.77 -30.15 -9.22
N ARG A 137 -2.81 -30.01 -10.55
CA ARG A 137 -1.72 -30.42 -11.45
C ARG A 137 -0.53 -29.45 -11.34
N ARG A 138 0.63 -29.96 -10.91
CA ARG A 138 1.84 -29.15 -10.67
C ARG A 138 2.44 -28.52 -11.94
N ILE A 139 2.19 -29.10 -13.11
CA ILE A 139 2.72 -28.62 -14.40
C ILE A 139 2.35 -27.16 -14.66
N TYR A 140 1.11 -26.76 -14.32
CA TYR A 140 0.64 -25.39 -14.55
C TYR A 140 1.12 -24.39 -13.49
N LEU A 141 1.70 -24.86 -12.38
CA LEU A 141 2.22 -23.98 -11.32
C LEU A 141 3.61 -23.43 -11.60
N GLY A 142 4.37 -24.00 -12.54
CA GLY A 142 5.76 -23.59 -12.78
C GLY A 142 5.89 -22.08 -13.03
N LEU A 143 5.11 -21.56 -13.99
CA LEU A 143 5.15 -20.14 -14.35
C LEU A 143 4.63 -19.22 -13.22
N PRO A 144 3.44 -19.44 -12.63
CA PRO A 144 2.95 -18.59 -11.53
C PRO A 144 3.86 -18.59 -10.30
N VAL A 145 4.45 -19.74 -9.93
CA VAL A 145 5.38 -19.82 -8.80
C VAL A 145 6.65 -19.05 -9.09
N LEU A 146 7.22 -19.17 -10.29
CA LEU A 146 8.39 -18.40 -10.70
C LEU A 146 8.12 -16.90 -10.61
N MET A 147 6.99 -16.44 -11.17
CA MET A 147 6.59 -15.03 -11.11
C MET A 147 6.39 -14.56 -9.66
N PHE A 148 5.78 -15.39 -8.80
CA PHE A 148 5.59 -15.07 -7.39
C PHE A 148 6.92 -14.94 -6.64
N THR A 149 7.87 -15.85 -6.87
CA THR A 149 9.22 -15.76 -6.25
C THR A 149 10.01 -14.56 -6.75
N ALA A 150 9.89 -14.22 -8.05
CA ALA A 150 10.49 -13.00 -8.59
C ALA A 150 9.88 -11.75 -7.95
N SER A 151 8.55 -11.71 -7.79
CA SER A 151 7.83 -10.62 -7.10
C SER A 151 8.31 -10.45 -5.66
N ILE A 152 8.43 -11.53 -4.88
CA ILE A 152 8.97 -11.47 -3.51
C ILE A 152 10.41 -10.95 -3.51
N THR A 153 11.26 -11.44 -4.41
CA THR A 153 12.67 -11.04 -4.46
C THR A 153 12.81 -9.55 -4.75
N LEU A 154 12.10 -9.05 -5.77
CA LEU A 154 12.07 -7.63 -6.12
C LEU A 154 11.47 -6.78 -5.00
N SER A 155 10.42 -7.27 -4.35
CA SER A 155 9.79 -6.61 -3.21
C SER A 155 10.74 -6.47 -2.02
N CYS A 156 11.53 -7.50 -1.71
CA CYS A 156 12.55 -7.45 -0.66
C CYS A 156 13.65 -6.42 -0.98
N LEU A 157 14.09 -6.37 -2.24
CA LEU A 157 15.03 -5.34 -2.70
C LEU A 157 14.44 -3.94 -2.56
N LEU A 158 13.17 -3.76 -2.93
CA LEU A 158 12.46 -2.49 -2.79
C LEU A 158 12.35 -2.05 -1.32
N ILE A 159 12.01 -2.96 -0.40
CA ILE A 159 12.01 -2.68 1.05
C ILE A 159 13.41 -2.23 1.51
N ALA A 160 14.46 -2.92 1.05
CA ALA A 160 15.85 -2.59 1.39
C ALA A 160 16.26 -1.21 0.86
N MET A 161 15.77 -0.80 -0.32
CA MET A 161 15.99 0.53 -0.88
C MET A 161 15.23 1.60 -0.09
N LEU A 162 13.95 1.39 0.18
CA LEU A 162 13.10 2.35 0.89
C LEU A 162 13.47 2.53 2.36
N SER A 163 14.18 1.57 2.96
CA SER A 163 14.70 1.69 4.33
C SER A 163 16.01 2.49 4.40
N ARG A 164 16.64 2.84 3.26
CA ARG A 164 17.90 3.58 3.23
C ARG A 164 17.63 5.08 3.04
N PRO A 165 18.14 5.95 3.92
CA PRO A 165 17.90 7.39 3.85
C PRO A 165 18.65 8.11 2.73
N THR A 166 19.67 7.49 2.12
CA THR A 166 20.54 8.17 1.15
C THR A 166 20.09 8.06 -0.31
N LEU A 167 19.12 7.20 -0.63
CA LEU A 167 18.57 6.99 -1.97
C LEU A 167 17.06 6.72 -1.87
N THR A 168 16.26 7.78 -1.80
CA THR A 168 14.80 7.62 -1.74
C THR A 168 14.28 7.43 -3.16
N LEU A 169 13.56 6.32 -3.42
CA LEU A 169 12.95 6.06 -4.73
C LEU A 169 12.13 7.26 -5.24
N TRP A 170 11.49 7.95 -4.29
CA TRP A 170 10.68 9.14 -4.51
C TRP A 170 11.47 10.33 -5.07
N SER A 171 12.79 10.44 -4.81
CA SER A 171 13.60 11.52 -5.39
C SER A 171 13.91 11.28 -6.88
N GLU A 172 13.96 10.02 -7.32
CA GLU A 172 14.22 9.68 -8.72
C GLU A 172 12.96 9.80 -9.59
N ILE A 173 11.79 9.42 -9.05
CA ILE A 173 10.53 9.38 -9.83
C ILE A 173 9.73 10.68 -9.79
N SER A 174 10.05 11.63 -8.92
CA SER A 174 9.30 12.89 -8.79
C SER A 174 9.60 13.93 -9.88
N PHE A 175 10.56 13.64 -10.78
CA PHE A 175 10.97 14.51 -11.90
C PHE A 175 10.70 13.94 -13.30
N LEU A 176 9.87 12.90 -13.40
CA LEU A 176 9.22 12.47 -14.65
C LEU A 176 7.79 13.04 -14.71
#